data_AF-A0A3A9H5K6-F1
#
_entry.id   AF-A0A3A9H5K6-F1
#
_cell.length_a   1.000
_cell.length_b   1.000
_cell.length_c   1.000
_cell.angle_alpha   90.00
_cell.angle_beta   90.00
_cell.angle_gamma   90.00
#
_symmetry.space_group_name_H-M   'P 1'
#
loop_
_entity.id
_entity.type
_entity.pdbx_description
1 polymer ?
#
loop_
_entity_poly.entity_id
_entity_poly.type
_entity_poly.pdbx_seq_one_letter_code
_entity_poly.pdbx_strand_id
1 'polypeptide(L)' 'MNRCMQPRNGAMPCPGPMPYMQPQNCPGQVLAMAYVPMQSFQALYEPCEALKNGTIFSELNKPFLGWKGGCRC' A
#
# COMPACT_ATOMS: atom_id res chain seq x y z
N MET A 1 30.52 -10.11 -24.26
CA MET A 1 30.36 -11.01 -23.10
C MET A 1 30.00 -10.22 -21.84
N ASN A 2 28.70 -9.98 -21.67
CA ASN A 2 27.88 -9.88 -20.46
C ASN A 2 28.56 -10.09 -19.08
N ARG A 3 28.74 -8.99 -18.31
CA ARG A 3 29.11 -8.99 -16.88
C ARG A 3 27.86 -9.13 -15.97
N CYS A 4 27.16 -10.26 -16.03
CA CYS A 4 25.95 -10.47 -15.20
C CYS A 4 26.20 -11.28 -13.91
N MET A 5 27.46 -11.56 -13.54
CA MET A 5 27.77 -12.45 -12.40
C MET A 5 28.96 -11.92 -11.58
N GLN A 6 28.91 -10.65 -11.17
CA GLN A 6 29.79 -10.17 -10.09
C GLN A 6 28.92 -9.77 -8.90
N PRO A 7 29.06 -10.43 -7.73
CA PRO A 7 28.48 -9.91 -6.51
C PRO A 7 29.19 -8.59 -6.24
N ARG A 8 28.44 -7.48 -6.29
CA ARG A 8 28.96 -6.20 -5.81
C ARG A 8 29.28 -6.39 -4.33
N ASN A 9 30.56 -6.34 -3.99
CA ASN A 9 31.06 -6.15 -2.63
C ASN A 9 30.63 -4.77 -2.13
N GLY A 10 29.35 -4.65 -1.79
CA GLY A 10 28.76 -3.54 -1.08
C GLY A 10 27.78 -4.16 -0.11
N ALA A 11 28.25 -4.47 1.10
CA ALA A 11 27.37 -4.86 2.18
C ALA A 11 26.31 -3.76 2.32
N MET A 12 25.07 -4.05 1.95
CA MET A 12 23.94 -3.24 2.38
C MET A 12 23.89 -3.42 3.89
N PRO A 13 24.17 -2.38 4.71
CA PRO A 13 23.95 -2.53 6.13
C PRO A 13 22.48 -2.82 6.32
N CYS A 14 22.17 -3.87 7.08
CA CYS A 14 20.83 -4.15 7.56
C CYS A 14 20.26 -2.81 8.07
N PRO A 15 19.07 -2.37 7.65
CA PRO A 15 18.46 -1.22 8.28
C PRO A 15 18.40 -1.54 9.77
N GLY A 16 19.17 -0.80 10.57
CA GLY A 16 19.14 -0.91 12.02
C GLY A 16 17.69 -0.71 12.50
N PRO A 17 17.36 -1.14 13.72
CA PRO A 17 16.02 -0.93 14.26
C PRO A 17 15.63 0.53 14.04
N MET A 18 14.56 0.74 13.27
CA MET A 18 13.96 2.05 13.04
C MET A 18 13.90 2.74 14.41
N PRO A 19 14.32 4.02 14.56
CA PRO A 19 14.04 4.73 15.79
C PRO A 19 12.53 4.64 15.97
N TYR A 20 12.13 3.90 16.99
CA TYR A 20 10.75 3.80 17.40
C TYR A 20 10.35 5.25 17.68
N MET A 21 9.49 5.81 16.82
CA MET A 21 8.73 7.00 17.20
C MET A 21 8.04 6.59 18.50
N GLN A 22 8.53 7.06 19.63
CA GLN A 22 7.87 6.84 20.90
C GLN A 22 6.44 7.33 20.69
N PRO A 23 5.42 6.46 20.83
CA PRO A 23 4.06 6.93 20.74
C PRO A 23 3.94 8.02 21.79
N GLN A 24 3.71 9.26 21.34
CA GLN A 24 3.37 10.35 22.22
C GLN A 24 2.18 9.82 23.02
N ASN A 25 2.37 9.67 24.34
CA ASN A 25 1.34 9.18 25.23
C ASN A 25 0.26 10.26 25.31
N CYS A 26 -0.57 10.30 24.28
CA CYS A 26 -1.74 11.14 24.17
C CYS A 26 -2.89 10.33 24.80
N PRO A 27 -3.23 10.57 26.08
CA PRO A 27 -4.31 9.83 26.73
C PRO A 27 -5.59 10.02 25.91
N GLY A 28 -6.09 8.92 25.34
CA GLY A 28 -7.28 8.90 24.47
C GLY A 28 -7.02 8.57 22.99
N GLN A 29 -5.76 8.53 22.54
CA GLN A 29 -5.44 8.15 21.17
C GLN A 29 -5.31 6.62 21.04
N VAL A 30 -6.36 6.01 20.50
CA VAL A 30 -6.38 4.60 20.06
C VAL A 30 -5.38 4.38 18.93
N LEU A 31 -4.55 3.34 19.05
CA LEU A 31 -3.45 3.03 18.12
C LEU A 31 -3.92 2.89 16.66
N ALA A 32 -5.16 2.45 16.44
CA ALA A 32 -5.79 2.44 15.12
C ALA A 32 -7.32 2.37 15.25
N MET A 33 -8.02 3.46 14.92
CA MET A 33 -9.45 3.45 14.63
C MET A 33 -9.68 4.23 13.33
N ALA A 34 -10.43 3.61 12.41
CA ALA A 34 -10.85 4.26 11.18
C ALA A 34 -12.37 4.27 11.14
N TYR A 35 -12.96 5.42 10.83
CA TYR A 35 -14.38 5.52 10.54
C TYR A 35 -14.61 5.14 9.08
N VAL A 36 -15.33 4.03 8.85
CA VAL A 36 -15.70 3.58 7.52
C VAL A 36 -17.15 3.97 7.25
N PRO A 37 -17.45 4.76 6.21
CA PRO A 37 -18.83 5.09 5.86
C PRO A 37 -19.59 3.85 5.42
N MET A 38 -20.89 3.81 5.71
CA MET A 38 -21.76 2.75 5.19
C MET A 38 -21.85 2.87 3.66
N GLN A 39 -21.49 1.80 2.96
CA GLN A 39 -21.54 1.75 1.50
C GLN A 39 -22.89 1.19 1.03
N SER A 40 -23.61 1.96 0.20
CA SER A 40 -24.83 1.50 -0.44
C SER A 40 -24.54 0.56 -1.62
N PHE A 41 -25.41 -0.42 -1.86
CA PHE A 41 -25.29 -1.35 -2.99
C PHE A 41 -25.89 -0.71 -4.24
N GLN A 42 -25.02 -0.16 -5.10
CA GLN A 42 -25.40 0.53 -6.34
C GLN A 42 -24.96 -0.28 -7.57
N ALA A 43 -24.15 0.29 -8.47
CA ALA A 43 -23.68 -0.38 -9.66
C ALA A 43 -22.78 -1.58 -9.29
N LEU A 44 -23.32 -2.79 -9.46
CA LEU A 44 -22.61 -4.04 -9.23
C LEU A 44 -22.22 -4.69 -10.55
N TYR A 45 -21.10 -5.38 -10.56
CA TYR A 45 -20.76 -6.31 -11.62
C TYR A 45 -21.51 -7.63 -11.47
N GLU A 46 -21.67 -8.34 -12.58
CA GLU A 46 -22.03 -9.76 -12.55
C GLU A 46 -20.93 -10.58 -11.82
N PRO A 47 -21.27 -11.71 -11.16
CA PRO A 47 -20.34 -12.42 -10.29
C PRO A 47 -19.02 -12.84 -10.97
N CYS A 48 -19.08 -13.28 -12.23
CA CYS A 48 -17.89 -13.67 -12.98
C CYS A 48 -16.99 -12.48 -13.34
N GLU A 49 -17.56 -11.31 -13.56
CA GLU A 49 -16.82 -10.08 -13.84
C GLU A 49 -16.24 -9.48 -12.56
N ALA A 50 -17.01 -9.50 -11.46
CA ALA A 50 -16.55 -9.11 -10.14
C ALA A 50 -15.31 -9.91 -9.71
N LEU A 51 -15.30 -11.23 -9.96
CA LEU A 51 -14.17 -12.09 -9.66
C LEU A 51 -12.91 -11.71 -10.46
N LYS A 52 -13.06 -11.32 -11.73
CA LYS A 52 -11.95 -10.88 -12.58
C LYS A 52 -11.38 -9.54 -12.12
N ASN A 53 -12.24 -8.61 -11.72
CA ASN A 53 -11.86 -7.26 -11.30
C ASN A 53 -11.44 -7.18 -9.82
N GLY A 54 -11.74 -8.19 -9.01
CA GLY A 54 -11.41 -8.22 -7.58
C GLY A 54 -12.33 -7.35 -6.71
N THR A 55 -13.45 -6.86 -7.25
CA THR A 55 -14.47 -6.11 -6.54
C THR A 55 -15.84 -6.33 -7.20
N ILE A 56 -16.89 -6.50 -6.39
CA ILE A 56 -18.27 -6.53 -6.91
C ILE A 56 -18.80 -5.12 -7.20
N PHE A 57 -18.27 -4.11 -6.51
CA PHE A 57 -18.65 -2.72 -6.69
C PHE A 57 -17.83 -2.11 -7.83
N SER A 58 -18.51 -1.71 -8.91
CA SER A 58 -17.83 -1.18 -10.09
C SER A 58 -17.11 0.14 -9.81
N GLU A 59 -17.64 0.95 -8.91
CA GLU A 59 -17.08 2.24 -8.47
C GLU A 59 -15.73 2.13 -7.75
N LEU A 60 -15.44 0.96 -7.18
CA LEU A 60 -14.15 0.69 -6.52
C LEU A 60 -13.08 0.22 -7.52
N ASN A 61 -13.44 -0.11 -8.76
CA ASN A 61 -12.50 -0.50 -9.80
C ASN A 61 -11.81 0.74 -10.41
N LYS A 62 -10.94 1.38 -9.62
CA LYS A 62 -10.21 2.60 -10.01
C LYS A 62 -8.86 2.24 -10.62
N PRO A 63 -8.38 2.97 -11.65
CA PRO A 63 -7.07 2.71 -12.22
C PRO A 63 -5.98 2.87 -11.15
N PHE A 64 -5.07 1.90 -11.07
CA PHE A 64 -3.89 2.03 -10.23
C PHE A 64 -2.93 3.02 -10.90
N LEU A 65 -2.99 4.28 -10.48
CA LEU A 65 -2.14 5.32 -11.04
C LEU A 65 -0.70 5.25 -10.55
N GLY A 66 -0.41 4.47 -9.49
CA GLY A 66 0.91 4.34 -8.88
C GLY A 66 1.47 5.67 -8.39
N TRP A 67 1.81 5.80 -7.11
CA TRP A 67 2.57 6.98 -6.70
C TRP A 67 3.98 6.90 -7.29
N LYS A 68 4.23 7.61 -8.40
CA LYS A 68 5.59 7.88 -8.89
C LYS A 68 6.19 8.95 -7.98
N GLY A 69 6.49 8.56 -6.74
CA GLY A 69 7.19 9.37 -5.75
C GLY A 69 8.61 9.65 -6.20
N GLY A 70 8.75 10.49 -7.22
CA GLY A 70 10.02 11.06 -7.60
C GLY A 70 10.32 12.18 -6.61
N CYS A 71 11.41 12.04 -5.87
CA CYS A 71 12.15 13.21 -5.41
C CYS A 71 12.24 14.21 -6.57
N ARG A 72 11.83 15.46 -6.33
CA ARG A 72 12.33 16.56 -7.16
C ARG A 72 13.74 16.82 -6.68
N CYS A 73 14.73 16.26 -7.37
CA CYS A 73 16.07 16.81 -7.36
C CYS A 73 16.11 18.10 -8.18
#